data_AF-A0A5B8J4E1-F1
#
_entry.id   AF-A0A5B8J4E1-F1
#
_cell.length_a   1.000
_cell.length_b   1.000
_cell.length_c   1.000
_cell.angle_alpha   90.00
_cell.angle_beta   90.00
_cell.angle_gamma   90.00
#
_symmetry.space_group_name_H-M   'P 1'
#
loop_
_entity.id
_entity.type
_entity.pdbx_description
1 polymer ?
#
loop_
_entity_poly.entity_id
_entity_poly.type
_entity_poly.pdbx_seq_one_letter_code
_entity_poly.pdbx_strand_id
1 'polypeptide(L)'
;MRRWAVWLEPHLVDPTNAKGAARLRISAKSERPGIGAPSFATPENVRKAQAALDQGVRAEDVAKMIGVSRATIYGWSKQGIVSIPKIR
;
A
#
# COMPACT_ATOMS: atom_id res chain seq x y z
N MET A 1 17.10 -9.43 -9.16
CA MET A 1 17.45 -8.34 -10.08
C MET A 1 17.69 -7.07 -9.27
N ARG A 2 18.86 -6.46 -9.51
CA ARG A 2 19.16 -5.01 -9.54
C ARG A 2 18.64 -4.19 -8.34
N ARG A 3 19.44 -3.92 -7.30
CA ARG A 3 20.71 -3.15 -7.26
C ARG A 3 20.57 -1.65 -7.63
N TRP A 4 19.45 -1.00 -7.32
CA TRP A 4 19.31 0.46 -7.53
C TRP A 4 19.05 1.27 -6.25
N ALA A 5 18.93 0.64 -5.07
CA ALA A 5 18.63 1.37 -3.83
C ALA A 5 19.84 1.74 -2.96
N VAL A 6 21.07 1.43 -3.39
CA VAL A 6 22.30 1.77 -2.64
C VAL A 6 23.23 2.61 -3.51
N TRP A 7 22.73 3.75 -3.98
CA TRP A 7 23.55 4.88 -4.43
C TRP A 7 23.08 6.11 -3.66
N LEU A 8 23.46 6.15 -2.39
CA LEU A 8 23.39 7.35 -1.56
C LEU A 8 24.82 7.70 -1.19
N GLU A 9 25.51 8.32 -2.16
CA GLU A 9 26.71 9.09 -1.86
C GLU A 9 26.39 10.12 -0.77
N PRO A 10 27.35 10.47 0.11
CA PRO A 10 27.12 11.35 1.26
C PRO A 10 26.64 12.77 0.91
N HIS A 11 26.53 13.13 -0.38
CA HIS A 11 26.28 14.49 -0.86
C HIS A 11 24.86 14.74 -1.40
N LEU A 12 23.98 13.73 -1.44
CA LEU A 12 22.60 13.86 -1.98
C LEU A 12 21.51 13.96 -0.92
N VAL A 13 21.90 14.06 0.35
CA VAL A 13 21.00 14.59 1.37
C VAL A 13 21.18 16.09 1.37
N ASP A 14 20.15 16.79 0.92
CA ASP A 14 20.09 18.25 1.01
C ASP A 14 20.46 18.66 2.45
N PRO A 15 21.63 19.29 2.67
CA PRO A 15 22.10 19.64 4.01
C PRO A 15 21.20 20.71 4.64
N THR A 16 20.39 21.41 3.85
CA THR A 16 19.41 22.38 4.34
C THR A 16 18.11 21.72 4.81
N ASN A 17 17.84 20.47 4.43
CA ASN A 17 16.67 19.68 4.84
C ASN A 17 17.05 18.52 5.78
N ALA A 18 17.81 18.84 6.84
CA ALA A 18 18.29 17.88 7.82
C ALA A 18 17.17 17.02 8.46
N LYS A 19 15.98 17.60 8.66
CA LYS A 19 14.82 16.89 9.24
C LYS A 19 14.20 15.88 8.26
N GLY A 20 14.06 16.25 6.98
CA GLY A 20 13.52 15.36 5.95
C GLY A 20 14.42 14.14 5.70
N ALA A 21 15.73 14.36 5.65
CA ALA A 21 16.68 13.30 5.38
C ALA A 21 16.88 12.31 6.54
N ALA A 22 16.82 12.77 7.80
CA ALA A 22 16.82 11.89 8.95
C ALA A 22 15.59 10.97 8.95
N ARG A 23 14.41 11.53 8.63
CA ARG A 23 13.16 10.77 8.55
C ARG A 23 13.17 9.71 7.43
N LEU A 24 13.76 10.04 6.27
CA LEU A 24 13.93 9.08 5.17
C LEU A 24 14.89 7.94 5.56
N ARG A 25 16.00 8.24 6.25
CA ARG A 25 16.93 7.22 6.75
C ARG A 25 16.27 6.28 7.77
N ILE A 26 15.48 6.82 8.69
CA ILE A 26 14.72 6.03 9.68
C ILE A 26 13.70 5.13 8.97
N SER A 27 12.98 5.66 7.99
CA SER A 27 12.00 4.89 7.21
C SER A 27 12.66 3.77 6.40
N ALA A 28 13.79 4.03 5.75
CA ALA A 28 14.50 3.05 4.92
C ALA A 28 15.14 1.93 5.74
N LYS A 29 15.47 2.19 7.00
CA LYS A 29 16.03 1.21 7.94
C LYS A 29 14.97 0.52 8.82
N SER A 30 13.70 0.89 8.70
CA SER A 30 12.62 0.31 9.50
C SER A 30 12.26 -1.08 9.00
N GLU A 31 12.33 -2.07 9.89
CA GLU A 31 11.82 -3.43 9.65
C GLU A 31 10.29 -3.50 9.71
N ARG A 32 9.66 -2.48 10.33
CA ARG A 32 8.20 -2.37 10.41
C ARG A 32 7.67 -1.78 9.10
N PRO A 33 6.63 -2.39 8.48
CA PRO A 33 5.94 -1.79 7.35
C PRO A 33 5.47 -0.38 7.73
N GLY A 34 5.78 0.61 6.89
CA GLY A 34 5.30 1.96 7.11
C GLY A 34 3.77 1.98 7.15
N ILE A 35 3.19 2.63 8.16
CA ILE A 35 1.75 2.92 8.18
C ILE A 35 1.46 3.78 6.95
N GLY A 36 0.68 3.26 5.99
CA GLY A 36 0.45 3.89 4.69
C GLY A 36 1.34 3.40 3.54
N ALA A 37 2.16 2.37 3.74
CA ALA A 37 2.82 1.67 2.63
C ALA A 37 1.75 1.14 1.66
N PRO A 38 1.93 1.27 0.34
CA PRO A 38 0.91 0.95 -0.64
C PRO A 38 0.52 -0.51 -0.50
N SER A 39 -0.74 -0.70 -0.10
CA SER A 39 -1.71 -1.66 -0.62
C SER A 39 -1.21 -2.53 -1.77
N PHE A 40 -0.31 -3.46 -1.48
CA PHE A 40 -0.02 -4.51 -2.43
C PHE A 40 -1.29 -5.36 -2.52
N ALA A 41 -1.76 -5.53 -3.74
CA ALA A 41 -2.70 -6.57 -4.11
C ALA A 41 -1.98 -7.92 -3.99
N THR A 42 -1.58 -8.27 -2.77
CA THR A 42 -1.04 -9.59 -2.50
C THR A 42 -2.13 -10.61 -2.83
N PRO A 43 -1.78 -11.79 -3.34
CA PRO A 43 -2.78 -12.81 -3.67
C PRO A 43 -3.71 -13.12 -2.49
N GLU A 44 -3.18 -13.09 -1.26
CA GLU A 44 -3.96 -13.29 -0.04
C GLU A 44 -4.98 -12.16 0.20
N ASN A 45 -4.55 -10.90 0.09
CA ASN A 45 -5.42 -9.74 0.29
C ASN A 45 -6.51 -9.68 -0.77
N VAL A 46 -6.16 -9.96 -2.03
CA VAL A 46 -7.13 -10.01 -3.14
C VAL A 46 -8.15 -11.11 -2.89
N ARG A 47 -7.72 -12.32 -2.50
CA ARG A 47 -8.64 -13.42 -2.18
C ARG A 47 -9.57 -13.09 -1.02
N LYS A 48 -9.04 -12.52 0.07
CA LYS A 48 -9.83 -12.07 1.23
C LYS A 48 -10.82 -10.97 0.85
N ALA A 49 -10.37 -9.99 0.07
CA ALA A 49 -11.21 -8.90 -0.40
C ALA A 49 -12.33 -9.41 -1.30
N GLN A 50 -12.03 -10.27 -2.27
CA GLN A 50 -13.03 -10.82 -3.18
C GLN A 50 -14.06 -11.66 -2.43
N ALA A 51 -13.63 -12.56 -1.54
CA ALA A 51 -14.55 -13.38 -0.76
C ALA A 51 -15.52 -12.54 0.10
N ALA A 52 -15.02 -11.45 0.70
CA ALA A 52 -15.87 -10.54 1.47
C ALA A 52 -16.84 -9.74 0.58
N LEU A 53 -16.39 -9.28 -0.59
CA LEU A 53 -17.25 -8.60 -1.56
C LEU A 53 -18.35 -9.54 -2.10
N ASP A 54 -18.02 -10.81 -2.35
CA ASP A 54 -18.97 -11.83 -2.81
C ASP A 54 -20.04 -12.14 -1.74
N GLN A 55 -19.69 -12.02 -0.46
CA GLN A 55 -20.62 -12.09 0.67
C GLN A 55 -21.50 -10.83 0.82
N GLY A 56 -21.34 -9.84 -0.05
CA GLY A 56 -22.08 -8.58 -0.02
C GLY A 56 -21.55 -7.58 1.01
N VAL A 57 -20.36 -7.81 1.57
CA VAL A 57 -19.72 -6.83 2.47
C VAL A 57 -19.35 -5.59 1.68
N ARG A 58 -19.62 -4.41 2.25
CA ARG A 58 -19.34 -3.13 1.60
C ARG A 58 -17.83 -2.93 1.42
N ALA A 59 -17.44 -2.35 0.28
CA ALA A 59 -16.04 -2.07 -0.02
C ALA A 59 -15.34 -1.22 1.07
N GLU A 60 -16.07 -0.36 1.77
CA GLU A 60 -15.56 0.40 2.92
C GLU A 60 -15.08 -0.50 4.06
N ASP A 61 -15.85 -1.52 4.40
CA ASP A 61 -15.57 -2.39 5.53
C ASP A 61 -14.55 -3.47 5.16
N VAL A 62 -14.57 -3.93 3.90
CA VAL A 62 -13.49 -4.76 3.34
C VAL A 62 -12.15 -4.02 3.41
N ALA A 63 -12.11 -2.73 3.06
CA ALA A 63 -10.89 -1.94 3.12
C ALA A 63 -10.32 -1.87 4.54
N LYS A 64 -11.17 -1.63 5.55
CA LYS A 64 -10.77 -1.64 6.97
C LYS A 64 -10.26 -3.01 7.41
N MET A 65 -10.94 -4.08 7.01
CA MET A 65 -10.62 -5.45 7.37
C MET A 65 -9.21 -5.86 6.90
N ILE A 66 -8.82 -5.44 5.70
CA ILE A 66 -7.51 -5.80 5.12
C ILE A 66 -6.45 -4.70 5.30
N GLY A 67 -6.80 -3.61 6.00
CA GLY A 67 -5.86 -2.51 6.31
C GLY A 67 -5.47 -1.66 5.10
N VAL A 68 -6.36 -1.50 4.11
CA VAL A 68 -6.13 -0.64 2.94
C VAL A 68 -7.10 0.53 2.91
N SER A 69 -6.79 1.53 2.06
CA SER A 69 -7.71 2.64 1.84
C SER A 69 -8.92 2.20 1.01
N ARG A 70 -10.07 2.86 1.19
CA ARG A 70 -11.23 2.66 0.30
C ARG A 70 -10.88 2.92 -1.17
N ALA A 71 -10.07 3.94 -1.43
CA ALA A 71 -9.62 4.29 -2.78
C ALA A 71 -8.84 3.14 -3.44
N THR A 72 -8.08 2.37 -2.65
CA THR A 72 -7.38 1.17 -3.10
C THR A 72 -8.36 0.13 -3.65
N ILE A 73 -9.43 -0.22 -2.90
CA ILE A 73 -10.40 -1.24 -3.33
C ILE A 73 -11.08 -0.84 -4.65
N TYR A 74 -11.49 0.43 -4.78
CA TYR A 74 -12.05 0.93 -6.04
C TYR A 74 -11.01 0.97 -7.17
N GLY A 75 -9.74 1.26 -6.85
CA GLY A 75 -8.64 1.16 -7.80
C GLY A 75 -8.47 -0.26 -8.32
N TRP A 76 -8.48 -1.26 -7.43
CA TRP A 76 -8.42 -2.68 -7.80
C TRP A 76 -9.61 -3.11 -8.65
N SER A 77 -10.80 -2.60 -8.35
CA SER A 77 -11.98 -2.88 -9.16
C SER A 77 -11.88 -2.31 -10.57
N LYS A 78 -11.39 -1.07 -10.71
CA LYS A 78 -11.11 -0.47 -12.03
C LYS A 78 -10.06 -1.23 -12.82
N GLN A 79 -9.09 -1.84 -12.13
CA GLN A 79 -8.03 -2.65 -12.73
C GLN A 79 -8.45 -4.10 -13.03
N GLY A 80 -9.65 -4.52 -12.62
CA GLY A 80 -10.14 -5.90 -12.79
C GLY A 80 -9.50 -6.91 -11.84
N ILE A 81 -8.84 -6.46 -10.77
CA ILE A 81 -8.21 -7.33 -9.76
C ILE A 81 -9.28 -7.92 -8.83
N VAL A 82 -10.31 -7.12 -8.52
CA VAL A 82 -11.48 -7.56 -7.75
C VAL A 82 -12.77 -7.11 -8.45
N SER A 83 -13.85 -7.86 -8.28
CA SER A 83 -15.18 -7.49 -8.76
C SER A 83 -16.03 -7.02 -7.58
N ILE A 84 -16.56 -5.80 -7.67
CA ILE A 84 -17.51 -5.27 -6.68
C ILE A 84 -18.92 -5.53 -7.22
N PRO A 85 -19.71 -6.44 -6.61
CA PRO A 85 -21.07 -6.68 -7.05
C PRO A 85 -21.90 -5.40 -6.89
N LYS A 86 -22.61 -5.01 -7.95
CA LYS A 86 -23.57 -3.91 -7.89
C LYS A 86 -24.78 -4.42 -7.12
N ILE A 87 -24.95 -3.94 -5.90
CA ILE A 87 -26.18 -4.14 -5.13
C ILE A 87 -27.29 -3.44 -5.93
N ARG A 88 -28.24 -4.24 -6.44
CA ARG A 88 -29.42 -3.79 -7.17
C ARG A 88 -30.57 -3.57 -6.20
#